data_AF-A0A7Y4T876-F1
#
_entry.id   AF-A0A7Y4T876-F1
#
_cell.length_a   1.000
_cell.length_b   1.000
_cell.length_c   1.000
_cell.angle_alpha   90.00
_cell.angle_beta   90.00
_cell.angle_gamma   90.00
#
_symmetry.space_group_name_H-M   'P 1'
#
loop_
_entity.id
_entity.type
_entity.pdbx_description
1 polymer ?
#
loop_
_entity_poly.entity_id
_entity_poly.type
_entity_poly.pdbx_seq_one_letter_code
_entity_poly.pdbx_strand_id
1 'polypeptide(L)'
;MQICRRVFLRDFFRDRRLQMRLRIGLEVVGLVAMATAGAASNNELNDRLVNGSDQVRRDVLQFLIADSCHVARTFFNGIAKRGPAKGRAFSSDQCADGRAFMVMIPPRNEDTRIIECEKLKRLKLNSCFKRLRD
;
A
#
# COMPACT_ATOMS: atom_id res chain seq x y z
N MET A 1 46.40 17.68 11.36
CA MET A 1 46.96 17.85 9.99
C MET A 1 45.83 18.36 9.11
N GLN A 2 45.66 19.68 8.92
CA GLN A 2 46.26 20.48 7.84
C GLN A 2 46.03 19.86 6.45
N ILE A 3 45.03 20.32 5.69
CA ILE A 3 45.03 21.46 4.73
C ILE A 3 45.54 21.08 3.32
N CYS A 4 44.71 21.46 2.32
CA CYS A 4 44.98 21.81 0.91
C CYS A 4 45.33 20.71 -0.11
N ARG A 5 44.52 20.53 -1.16
CA ARG A 5 44.41 21.36 -2.40
C ARG A 5 45.72 21.46 -3.17
N ARG A 6 45.70 20.86 -4.38
CA ARG A 6 46.55 21.04 -5.59
C ARG A 6 46.77 19.62 -6.11
N VAL A 7 46.12 19.19 -7.17
CA VAL A 7 46.59 19.25 -8.56
C VAL A 7 45.40 18.70 -9.36
N PHE A 8 44.72 19.47 -10.20
CA PHE A 8 44.85 19.31 -11.65
C PHE A 8 44.29 20.58 -12.33
N LEU A 9 45.02 21.68 -12.16
CA LEU A 9 44.85 22.93 -12.90
C LEU A 9 45.84 22.91 -14.07
N ARG A 10 45.44 22.29 -15.17
CA ARG A 10 46.03 22.42 -16.51
C ARG A 10 45.24 21.48 -17.41
N ASP A 11 44.38 22.02 -18.27
CA ASP A 11 44.08 21.49 -19.60
C ASP A 11 42.82 22.05 -20.27
N PHE A 12 42.14 23.07 -19.73
CA PHE A 12 40.95 23.62 -20.42
C PHE A 12 40.88 25.14 -20.49
N PHE A 13 42.03 25.79 -20.72
CA PHE A 13 42.10 27.23 -21.04
C PHE A 13 42.72 27.43 -22.43
N ARG A 14 42.03 26.95 -23.48
CA ARG A 14 42.35 27.29 -24.87
C ARG A 14 41.17 27.03 -25.81
N ASP A 15 40.11 27.83 -25.69
CA ASP A 15 39.36 28.40 -26.83
C ASP A 15 38.08 29.11 -26.34
N ARG A 16 38.23 30.39 -26.03
CA ARG A 16 37.12 31.35 -25.85
C ARG A 16 37.44 32.57 -26.69
N ARG A 17 36.90 32.66 -27.90
CA ARG A 17 36.57 33.91 -28.63
C ARG A 17 35.98 33.51 -29.97
N LEU A 18 34.81 34.05 -30.31
CA LEU A 18 33.96 33.70 -31.47
C LEU A 18 33.15 32.43 -31.18
N GLN A 19 32.00 32.50 -30.52
CA GLN A 19 30.71 32.73 -31.19
C GLN A 19 29.73 33.30 -30.15
N MET A 20 29.94 34.56 -29.79
CA MET A 20 28.91 35.38 -29.18
C MET A 20 27.98 35.79 -30.34
N ARG A 21 26.71 35.37 -30.27
CA ARG A 21 25.52 35.74 -31.09
C ARG A 21 24.89 34.55 -31.85
N LEU A 22 24.05 33.77 -31.16
CA LEU A 22 22.74 33.38 -31.73
C LEU A 22 21.80 32.79 -30.66
N ARG A 23 20.76 33.59 -30.33
CA ARG A 23 19.36 33.19 -30.05
C ARG A 23 19.11 32.28 -28.83
N ILE A 24 18.64 32.86 -27.72
CA ILE A 24 17.21 32.93 -27.34
C ILE A 24 16.56 31.55 -27.31
N GLY A 25 16.34 31.02 -26.10
CA GLY A 25 15.57 29.80 -25.85
C GLY A 25 15.97 29.08 -24.57
N LEU A 26 16.09 29.81 -23.45
CA LEU A 26 16.39 29.27 -22.13
C LEU A 26 15.08 28.95 -21.40
N GLU A 27 14.87 27.66 -21.09
CA GLU A 27 14.10 27.11 -19.94
C GLU A 27 12.56 27.31 -20.00
N VAL A 28 11.72 26.27 -19.89
CA VAL A 28 11.52 25.39 -18.74
C VAL A 28 10.94 24.04 -19.23
N VAL A 29 11.71 22.95 -19.20
CA VAL A 29 11.14 21.59 -19.24
C VAL A 29 10.85 21.20 -17.79
N GLY A 30 9.70 21.65 -17.30
CA GLY A 30 9.20 21.32 -15.97
C GLY A 30 8.79 19.85 -15.94
N LEU A 31 9.65 19.01 -15.36
CA LEU A 31 9.33 17.65 -14.97
C LEU A 31 8.19 17.69 -13.93
N VAL A 32 6.95 17.54 -14.38
CA VAL A 32 5.81 17.32 -13.48
C VAL A 32 5.88 15.87 -13.03
N ALA A 33 6.71 15.59 -12.03
CA ALA A 33 6.62 14.36 -11.27
C ALA A 33 5.33 14.43 -10.42
N MET A 34 4.21 14.02 -11.01
CA MET A 34 3.01 13.71 -10.26
C MET A 34 3.33 12.51 -9.35
N ALA A 35 3.78 12.80 -8.14
CA ALA A 35 3.71 11.86 -7.05
C ALA A 35 2.21 11.59 -6.79
N THR A 36 1.68 10.56 -7.44
CA THR A 36 0.42 9.94 -7.04
C THR A 36 0.67 9.26 -5.70
N ALA A 37 0.68 10.05 -4.62
CA ALA A 37 0.53 9.53 -3.28
C ALA A 37 -0.88 8.92 -3.26
N GLY A 38 -0.96 7.60 -3.42
CA GLY A 38 -2.19 6.86 -3.14
C GLY A 38 -2.62 7.28 -1.74
N ALA A 39 -3.81 7.84 -1.61
CA ALA A 39 -4.30 8.38 -0.35
C ALA A 39 -4.21 7.28 0.71
N ALA A 40 -3.29 7.45 1.67
CA ALA A 40 -3.21 6.62 2.85
C ALA A 40 -4.58 6.67 3.55
N SER A 41 -5.08 5.53 4.00
CA SER A 41 -6.33 5.51 4.74
C SER A 41 -6.11 6.14 6.12
N ASN A 42 -7.16 6.59 6.79
CA ASN A 42 -7.03 7.08 8.17
C ASN A 42 -6.97 5.92 9.19
N ASN A 43 -6.67 4.69 8.73
CA ASN A 43 -6.61 3.50 9.56
C ASN A 43 -5.32 2.71 9.23
N GLU A 44 -4.35 2.77 10.13
CA GLU A 44 -3.04 2.12 9.92
C GLU A 44 -3.15 0.60 9.72
N LEU A 45 -4.15 -0.06 10.32
CA LEU A 45 -4.39 -1.50 10.10
C LEU A 45 -4.88 -1.76 8.68
N ASN A 46 -5.73 -0.90 8.14
CA ASN A 46 -6.15 -0.99 6.75
C ASN A 46 -4.96 -0.81 5.80
N ASP A 47 -4.11 0.19 6.05
CA ASP A 47 -2.92 0.44 5.22
C ASP A 47 -1.92 -0.72 5.28
N ARG A 48 -1.67 -1.27 6.46
CA ARG A 48 -0.80 -2.44 6.66
C ARG A 48 -1.36 -3.69 6.00
N LEU A 49 -2.68 -3.89 6.05
CA LEU A 49 -3.32 -5.04 5.40
C LEU A 49 -3.27 -4.92 3.87
N VAL A 50 -3.51 -3.72 3.34
CA VAL A 50 -3.53 -3.46 1.89
C VAL A 50 -2.12 -3.53 1.31
N ASN A 51 -1.17 -2.82 1.91
CA ASN A 51 0.17 -2.64 1.36
C ASN A 51 1.19 -3.66 1.89
N GLY A 52 0.85 -4.41 2.94
CA GLY A 52 1.75 -5.39 3.55
C GLY A 52 1.97 -6.65 2.71
N SER A 53 3.09 -7.32 2.99
CA SER A 53 3.35 -8.67 2.47
C SER A 53 2.38 -9.69 3.09
N ASP A 54 2.33 -10.90 2.54
CA ASP A 54 1.45 -11.95 3.08
C ASP A 54 1.79 -12.34 4.52
N GLN A 55 3.05 -12.20 4.93
CA GLN A 55 3.43 -12.36 6.33
C GLN A 55 2.84 -11.25 7.20
N VAL A 56 3.01 -9.99 6.80
CA VAL A 56 2.46 -8.84 7.54
C VAL A 56 0.94 -8.93 7.65
N ARG A 57 0.26 -9.35 6.58
CA ARG A 57 -1.20 -9.57 6.58
C ARG A 57 -1.59 -10.63 7.61
N ARG A 58 -0.91 -11.78 7.62
CA ARG A 58 -1.13 -12.83 8.62
C ARG A 58 -0.92 -12.31 10.03
N ASP A 59 0.14 -11.55 10.28
CA ASP A 59 0.46 -11.05 11.62
C ASP A 59 -0.62 -10.06 12.10
N VAL A 60 -1.04 -9.13 11.23
CA VAL A 60 -2.14 -8.18 11.52
C VAL A 60 -3.45 -8.92 11.80
N LEU A 61 -3.79 -9.91 10.99
CA LEU A 61 -5.04 -10.66 11.15
C LEU A 61 -5.00 -11.58 12.36
N GLN A 62 -3.88 -12.26 12.61
CA GLN A 62 -3.65 -13.06 13.80
C GLN A 62 -3.82 -12.22 15.06
N PHE A 63 -3.36 -10.97 15.07
CA PHE A 63 -3.60 -10.05 16.18
C PHE A 63 -5.10 -9.73 16.35
N LEU A 64 -5.84 -9.54 15.25
CA LEU A 64 -7.27 -9.20 15.29
C LEU A 64 -8.17 -10.36 15.72
N ILE A 65 -7.80 -11.61 15.41
CA ILE A 65 -8.64 -12.79 15.70
C ILE A 65 -8.02 -13.76 16.70
N ALA A 66 -6.92 -13.40 17.37
CA ALA A 66 -6.15 -14.26 18.28
C ALA A 66 -7.03 -14.99 19.31
N ASP A 67 -7.93 -14.26 19.94
CA ASP A 67 -8.80 -14.80 21.00
C ASP A 67 -9.84 -15.80 20.46
N SER A 68 -10.08 -15.78 19.15
CA SER A 68 -11.09 -16.62 18.49
C SER A 68 -10.50 -17.70 17.61
N CYS A 69 -9.27 -17.55 17.11
CA CYS A 69 -8.70 -18.37 16.05
C CYS A 69 -7.16 -18.26 15.96
N HIS A 70 -6.51 -19.40 15.77
CA HIS A 70 -5.13 -19.45 15.28
C HIS A 70 -5.13 -19.54 13.75
N VAL A 71 -4.65 -18.49 13.07
CA VAL A 71 -4.70 -18.32 11.62
C VAL A 71 -3.70 -19.24 10.95
N ALA A 72 -4.20 -20.21 10.18
CA ALA A 72 -3.37 -21.10 9.38
C ALA A 72 -3.14 -20.53 7.97
N ARG A 73 -4.16 -19.92 7.37
CA ARG A 73 -4.09 -19.34 6.02
C ARG A 73 -4.91 -18.06 5.93
N THR A 74 -4.38 -17.08 5.22
CA THR A 74 -5.04 -15.80 4.95
C THR A 74 -5.30 -15.63 3.47
N PHE A 75 -6.51 -15.21 3.13
CA PHE A 75 -6.92 -14.85 1.78
C PHE A 75 -7.39 -13.40 1.75
N PHE A 76 -6.54 -12.50 1.25
CA PHE A 76 -6.96 -11.11 1.05
C PHE A 76 -7.94 -11.01 -0.13
N ASN A 77 -9.20 -10.66 0.15
CA ASN A 77 -10.25 -10.57 -0.85
C ASN A 77 -10.17 -9.26 -1.68
N GLY A 78 -9.51 -8.23 -1.14
CA GLY A 78 -9.33 -6.93 -1.77
C GLY A 78 -10.03 -5.79 -1.03
N ILE A 79 -10.08 -4.63 -1.69
CA ILE A 79 -10.76 -3.43 -1.19
C ILE A 79 -12.02 -3.22 -2.00
N ALA A 80 -13.15 -2.99 -1.33
CA ALA A 80 -14.36 -2.64 -2.04
C ALA A 80 -14.24 -1.25 -2.68
N LYS A 81 -14.45 -1.16 -4.00
CA LYS A 81 -14.30 0.09 -4.76
C LYS A 81 -15.57 0.94 -4.81
N ARG A 82 -16.73 0.34 -4.53
CA ARG A 82 -18.05 0.96 -4.75
C ARG A 82 -19.03 0.61 -3.61
N GLY A 83 -20.12 1.37 -3.55
CA GLY A 83 -21.23 1.13 -2.62
C GLY A 83 -20.89 1.48 -1.16
N PRO A 84 -21.73 1.04 -0.20
CA PRO A 84 -21.57 1.36 1.23
C PRO A 84 -20.31 0.75 1.86
N ALA A 85 -19.67 -0.22 1.18
CA ALA A 85 -18.41 -0.82 1.61
C ALA A 85 -17.18 -0.12 1.03
N LYS A 86 -17.32 0.97 0.26
CA LYS A 86 -16.19 1.63 -0.42
C LYS A 86 -15.03 1.94 0.53
N GLY A 87 -13.83 1.51 0.14
CA GLY A 87 -12.58 1.68 0.90
C GLY A 87 -12.38 0.65 2.02
N ARG A 88 -13.38 -0.19 2.32
CA ARG A 88 -13.22 -1.25 3.32
C ARG A 88 -12.41 -2.40 2.72
N ALA A 89 -11.40 -2.84 3.47
CA ALA A 89 -10.58 -3.99 3.13
C ALA A 89 -11.21 -5.26 3.68
N PHE A 90 -11.23 -6.31 2.85
CA PHE A 90 -11.82 -7.59 3.20
C PHE A 90 -10.76 -8.69 3.13
N SER A 91 -10.74 -9.53 4.16
CA SER A 91 -9.93 -10.75 4.24
C SER A 91 -10.79 -11.92 4.66
N SER A 92 -10.38 -13.12 4.24
CA SER A 92 -10.93 -14.39 4.69
C SER A 92 -9.82 -15.24 5.26
N ASP A 93 -9.97 -15.64 6.51
CA ASP A 93 -8.93 -16.34 7.25
C ASP A 93 -9.42 -17.74 7.62
N GLN A 94 -8.60 -18.73 7.30
CA GLN A 94 -8.81 -20.11 7.70
C GLN A 94 -7.98 -20.40 8.94
N CYS A 95 -8.65 -20.91 9.96
CA CYS A 95 -8.08 -21.30 11.23
C CYS A 95 -7.50 -22.70 11.18
N ALA A 96 -6.55 -22.99 12.07
CA ALA A 96 -5.98 -24.33 12.23
C ALA A 96 -7.04 -25.38 12.65
N ASP A 97 -8.12 -24.96 13.31
CA ASP A 97 -9.25 -25.81 13.70
C ASP A 97 -10.27 -26.06 12.57
N GLY A 98 -10.02 -25.53 11.37
CA GLY A 98 -10.89 -25.67 10.20
C GLY A 98 -12.01 -24.63 10.09
N ARG A 99 -12.22 -23.78 11.12
CA ARG A 99 -13.15 -22.64 11.00
C ARG A 99 -12.62 -21.59 10.04
N ALA A 100 -13.51 -20.75 9.55
CA ALA A 100 -13.16 -19.64 8.68
C ALA A 100 -13.88 -18.36 9.12
N PHE A 101 -13.17 -17.24 9.04
CA PHE A 101 -13.67 -15.92 9.41
C PHE A 101 -13.51 -14.95 8.25
N MET A 102 -14.49 -14.08 8.07
CA MET A 102 -14.39 -12.90 7.23
C MET A 102 -14.07 -11.70 8.12
N VAL A 103 -13.00 -11.00 7.80
CA VAL A 103 -12.56 -9.78 8.47
C VAL A 103 -12.78 -8.61 7.53
N MET A 104 -13.50 -7.59 8.03
CA MET A 104 -13.71 -6.33 7.33
C MET A 104 -13.07 -5.20 8.14
N ILE A 105 -12.04 -4.58 7.56
CA ILE A 105 -11.30 -3.47 8.17
C ILE A 105 -11.70 -2.17 7.44
N PRO A 106 -12.35 -1.23 8.12
CA PRO A 106 -12.74 0.04 7.51
C PRO A 106 -11.53 0.97 7.25
N PRO A 107 -11.62 1.89 6.28
CA PRO A 107 -10.54 2.83 5.93
C PRO A 107 -10.42 4.02 6.90
N ARG A 108 -11.28 4.08 7.92
CA ARG A 108 -11.34 5.13 8.95
C ARG A 108 -11.38 4.47 10.32
N ASN A 109 -11.39 5.29 11.37
CA ASN A 109 -11.55 4.87 12.76
C ASN A 109 -12.98 4.36 13.06
N GLU A 110 -13.37 3.29 12.36
CA GLU A 110 -14.55 2.49 12.62
C GLU A 110 -14.10 1.11 13.11
N ASP A 111 -14.96 0.40 13.83
CA ASP A 111 -14.63 -0.92 14.36
C ASP A 111 -14.42 -1.95 13.26
N THR A 112 -13.37 -2.77 13.42
CA THR A 112 -13.16 -3.96 12.60
C THR A 112 -14.27 -4.96 12.87
N ARG A 113 -14.89 -5.48 11.81
CA ARG A 113 -15.93 -6.50 11.92
C ARG A 113 -15.34 -7.87 11.60
N ILE A 114 -15.54 -8.83 12.50
CA ILE A 114 -15.12 -10.22 12.34
C ILE A 114 -16.38 -11.07 12.34
N ILE A 115 -16.61 -11.84 11.27
CA ILE A 115 -17.80 -12.68 11.12
C ILE A 115 -17.38 -14.07 10.72
N GLU A 116 -17.83 -15.08 11.46
CA GLU A 116 -17.61 -16.48 11.10
C GLU A 116 -18.37 -16.86 9.83
N CYS A 117 -17.69 -17.53 8.90
CA CYS A 117 -18.21 -17.87 7.58
C CYS A 117 -19.44 -18.78 7.63
N GLU A 118 -19.52 -19.66 8.62
CA GLU A 118 -20.70 -20.47 8.95
C GLU A 118 -21.95 -19.60 9.12
N LYS A 119 -21.82 -18.45 9.80
CA LYS A 119 -22.95 -17.53 10.05
C LYS A 119 -23.37 -16.82 8.76
N LEU A 120 -22.43 -16.46 7.89
CA LEU A 120 -22.73 -15.84 6.59
C LEU A 120 -23.49 -16.81 5.67
N LYS A 121 -23.09 -18.08 5.63
CA LYS A 121 -23.79 -19.13 4.87
C LYS A 121 -25.24 -19.27 5.31
N ARG A 122 -25.51 -19.28 6.62
CA ARG A 122 -26.88 -19.36 7.17
C ARG A 122 -27.75 -18.16 6.78
N LEU A 123 -27.14 -16.98 6.63
CA LEU A 123 -27.83 -15.76 6.20
C LEU A 123 -27.98 -15.64 4.68
N LYS A 124 -27.54 -16.64 3.90
CA LYS A 124 -27.49 -16.61 2.42
C LYS A 124 -26.75 -15.39 1.85
N LEU A 125 -25.89 -14.77 2.65
CA LEU A 125 -24.99 -13.71 2.20
C LEU A 125 -23.75 -14.39 1.59
N ASN A 126 -23.36 -13.93 0.39
CA ASN A 126 -22.35 -14.58 -0.46
C ASN A 126 -21.08 -15.04 0.29
N SER A 127 -20.47 -16.09 -0.27
CA SER A 127 -19.33 -16.86 0.21
C SER A 127 -18.18 -16.03 0.78
N CYS A 128 -17.67 -16.41 1.95
CA CYS A 128 -16.47 -15.82 2.57
C CYS A 128 -15.31 -15.64 1.57
N PHE A 129 -14.98 -16.70 0.83
CA PHE A 129 -13.83 -16.71 -0.07
C PHE A 129 -14.11 -16.10 -1.45
N LYS A 130 -15.06 -15.16 -1.56
CA LYS A 130 -15.30 -14.48 -2.83
C LYS A 130 -14.35 -13.30 -2.98
N ARG A 131 -13.48 -13.34 -3.98
CA ARG A 131 -12.67 -12.18 -4.36
C ARG A 131 -13.60 -11.04 -4.79
N LEU A 132 -13.35 -9.83 -4.28
CA LEU A 132 -14.10 -8.67 -4.72
C LEU A 132 -13.72 -8.38 -6.18
N ARG A 133 -14.72 -8.37 -7.07
CA ARG A 133 -14.56 -7.94 -8.45
C ARG A 133 -14.76 -6.43 -8.51
N ASP A 134 -13.94 -5.78 -9.33
CA ASP A 134 -13.89 -4.32 -9.52
C ASP A 134 -15.11 -3.73 -10.25
#